data_AF-A0A970B063-F1
#
_entry.id   AF-A0A970B063-F1
#
_cell.length_a   1.000
_cell.length_b   1.000
_cell.length_c   1.000
_cell.angle_alpha   90.00
_cell.angle_beta   90.00
_cell.angle_gamma   90.00
#
_symmetry.space_group_name_H-M   'P 1'
#
loop_
_entity.id
_entity.type
_entity.pdbx_description
1 polymer ?
#
loop_
_entity_poly.entity_id
_entity_poly.type
_entity_poly.pdbx_seq_one_letter_code
_entity_poly.pdbx_strand_id
1 'polypeptide(L)' 'MKWVSSLSTKVSLESAVNEVTQQVLSGLEGRSPDLGILFVSNTFASEYPRLLPLIAEKINIKHLIGCSGGGI' A
#
# COMPACT_ATOMS: atom_id res chain seq x y z
N MET A 1 3.47 -12.61 -16.39
CA MET A 1 2.76 -11.75 -15.42
C MET A 1 3.34 -12.06 -14.03
N LYS A 2 3.70 -11.05 -13.23
CA LYS A 2 4.19 -11.25 -11.85
C LYS A 2 3.22 -10.59 -10.88
N TRP A 3 2.90 -11.30 -9.81
CA TRP A 3 1.99 -10.85 -8.76
C TRP A 3 2.68 -10.98 -7.41
N VAL A 4 2.49 -9.99 -6.54
CA VAL A 4 3.05 -9.96 -5.18
C VAL A 4 1.99 -9.36 -4.27
N SER A 5 1.86 -9.93 -3.07
CA SER A 5 0.99 -9.42 -2.01
C SER A 5 1.77 -9.34 -0.71
N SER A 6 1.47 -8.33 0.10
CA SER A 6 2.06 -8.12 1.43
C SER A 6 0.98 -7.66 2.39
N LEU A 7 1.16 -7.96 3.68
CA LEU A 7 0.29 -7.53 4.76
C LEU A 7 1.15 -7.02 5.91
N SER A 8 0.76 -5.87 6.48
CA SER A 8 1.38 -5.34 7.69
C SER A 8 0.38 -5.33 8.85
N THR A 9 0.89 -5.61 10.04
CA THR A 9 0.15 -5.53 11.32
C THR A 9 0.71 -4.44 12.24
N LYS A 10 1.54 -3.53 11.70
CA LYS A 10 2.11 -2.42 12.47
C LYS A 10 1.00 -1.44 12.87
N VAL A 11 1.13 -0.87 14.06
CA VAL A 11 0.20 0.12 14.60
C VAL A 11 0.37 1.52 13.98
N SER A 12 1.55 1.81 13.44
CA SER A 12 1.85 3.09 12.77
C SER A 12 1.58 2.94 11.27
N LEU A 13 0.82 3.87 10.69
CA LEU A 13 0.55 3.90 9.25
C LEU A 13 1.84 3.96 8.45
N GLU A 14 2.77 4.83 8.84
CA GLU A 14 4.04 5.00 8.14
C GLU A 14 4.91 3.75 8.22
N SER A 15 4.97 3.10 9.39
CA SER A 15 5.67 1.82 9.53
C SER A 15 5.03 0.72 8.69
N ALA A 16 3.69 0.68 8.64
CA ALA A 16 2.95 -0.30 7.84
C ALA A 16 3.19 -0.10 6.34
N VAL A 17 3.10 1.14 5.85
CA VAL A 17 3.37 1.51 4.45
C VAL A 17 4.81 1.17 4.06
N ASN A 18 5.79 1.49 4.92
CA ASN A 18 7.19 1.13 4.67
C ASN A 18 7.36 -0.40 4.56
N GLU A 19 6.78 -1.18 5.46
CA GLU A 19 6.90 -2.64 5.46
C GLU A 19 6.28 -3.26 4.19
N VAL A 20 5.05 -2.88 3.84
CA VAL A 20 4.37 -3.46 2.65
C VAL A 20 5.05 -3.06 1.35
N THR A 21 5.48 -1.80 1.21
CA THR A 21 6.13 -1.33 -0.03
C THR A 21 7.49 -1.97 -0.24
N GLN A 22 8.29 -2.15 0.84
CA GLN A 22 9.55 -2.88 0.77
C GLN A 22 9.34 -4.35 0.36
N GLN A 23 8.38 -5.04 0.96
CA GLN A 23 8.07 -6.43 0.60
C GLN A 23 7.59 -6.56 -0.84
N VAL A 24 6.73 -5.65 -1.30
CA VAL A 24 6.23 -5.63 -2.69
C VAL A 24 7.36 -5.38 -3.67
N LEU A 25 8.21 -4.37 -3.45
CA LEU A 25 9.33 -4.05 -4.34
C LEU A 25 10.36 -5.19 -4.41
N SER A 26 10.67 -5.80 -3.28
CA SER A 26 11.54 -6.98 -3.22
C SER A 26 10.94 -8.14 -4.01
N GLY A 27 9.66 -8.45 -3.78
CA GLY A 27 8.95 -9.50 -4.52
C GLY A 27 8.85 -9.20 -6.02
N LEU A 28 8.73 -7.94 -6.43
CA LEU A 28 8.68 -7.55 -7.85
C LEU A 28 10.07 -7.50 -8.50
N GLU A 29 11.15 -7.75 -7.75
CA GLU A 29 12.55 -7.63 -8.19
C GLU A 29 12.84 -6.23 -8.77
N GLY A 30 12.36 -5.19 -8.09
CA GLY A 30 12.59 -3.79 -8.49
C GLY A 30 11.76 -3.32 -9.69
N ARG A 31 10.84 -4.13 -10.21
CA ARG A 31 9.89 -3.69 -11.24
C ARG A 31 8.80 -2.79 -10.66
N SER A 32 8.39 -1.79 -11.44
CA SER A 32 7.22 -0.97 -11.10
C SER A 32 5.93 -1.71 -11.48
N PRO A 33 4.93 -1.79 -10.58
CA PRO A 33 3.64 -2.41 -10.89
C PRO A 33 2.75 -1.51 -11.76
N ASP A 34 2.09 -2.10 -12.75
CA ASP A 34 1.05 -1.43 -13.54
C ASP A 34 -0.28 -1.30 -12.78
N LEU A 35 -0.55 -2.20 -11.83
CA LEU A 35 -1.77 -2.25 -11.03
C LEU A 35 -1.44 -2.59 -9.57
N GLY A 36 -1.98 -1.79 -8.66
CA GLY A 36 -1.96 -2.03 -7.21
C GLY A 36 -3.38 -2.12 -6.65
N ILE A 37 -3.59 -3.06 -5.74
CA ILE A 37 -4.81 -3.18 -4.95
C ILE A 37 -4.43 -2.95 -3.49
N LEU A 38 -5.04 -1.96 -2.86
CA LEU A 38 -4.78 -1.57 -1.49
C LEU A 38 -6.01 -1.80 -0.63
N PHE A 39 -5.82 -2.51 0.47
CA PHE A 39 -6.79 -2.53 1.56
C PHE A 39 -6.18 -1.86 2.78
N VAL A 40 -6.88 -0.87 3.35
CA VAL A 40 -6.46 -0.18 4.58
C VAL A 40 -7.51 -0.38 5.66
N SER A 41 -7.08 -0.75 6.86
CA SER A 41 -8.00 -0.87 8.00
C SER A 41 -8.68 0.47 8.31
N ASN A 42 -9.94 0.42 8.75
CA ASN A 42 -10.66 1.60 9.25
C ASN A 42 -10.03 2.20 10.53
N THR A 43 -9.13 1.47 11.20
CA THR A 43 -8.34 2.02 12.31
C THR A 43 -7.45 3.19 11.92
N PHE A 44 -7.12 3.33 10.62
CA PHE A 44 -6.32 4.44 10.08
C PHE A 44 -7.17 5.55 9.45
N ALA A 45 -8.48 5.58 9.67
CA ALA A 45 -9.40 6.50 8.98
C ALA A 45 -9.00 7.98 9.07
N SER A 46 -8.54 8.42 10.24
CA SER A 46 -8.05 9.80 10.45
C SER A 46 -6.79 10.14 9.65
N GLU A 47 -6.06 9.13 9.19
CA GLU A 47 -4.79 9.28 8.47
C GLU A 47 -4.93 9.03 6.96
N TYR A 48 -6.11 8.70 6.45
CA TYR A 48 -6.34 8.46 5.01
C TYR A 48 -5.84 9.59 4.09
N PRO A 49 -5.99 10.88 4.42
CA PRO A 49 -5.45 11.96 3.60
C PRO A 49 -3.93 11.87 3.38
N ARG A 50 -3.21 11.22 4.30
CA ARG A 50 -1.74 11.05 4.25
C ARG A 50 -1.32 9.73 3.60
N LEU A 51 -2.21 8.75 3.48
CA LEU A 51 -1.88 7.41 2.98
C LEU A 51 -1.38 7.41 1.53
N LEU A 52 -2.13 8.04 0.61
CA LEU A 52 -1.75 8.04 -0.81
C LEU A 52 -0.41 8.77 -1.05
N PRO A 53 -0.14 9.94 -0.45
CA PRO A 53 1.19 10.55 -0.49
C PRO A 53 2.30 9.61 -0.01
N LEU A 54 2.11 8.96 1.15
CA LEU A 54 3.10 8.05 1.71
C LEU A 54 3.41 6.85 0.80
N ILE A 55 2.41 6.31 0.10
CA ILE A 55 2.63 5.22 -0.87
C ILE A 55 3.38 5.72 -2.09
N ALA A 56 3.00 6.87 -2.64
CA ALA A 56 3.60 7.46 -3.83
C ALA A 56 5.09 7.80 -3.64
N GLU A 57 5.51 8.14 -2.42
CA GLU A 57 6.92 8.34 -2.07
C GLU A 57 7.75 7.04 -2.11
N LYS A 58 7.12 5.87 -1.96
CA LYS A 58 7.81 4.59 -1.77
C LYS A 58 7.76 3.71 -3.01
N ILE A 59 6.68 3.77 -3.78
CA ILE A 59 6.48 2.92 -4.95
C ILE A 59 5.68 3.65 -6.03
N ASN A 60 6.18 3.61 -7.26
CA ASN A 60 5.47 4.12 -8.42
C ASN A 60 4.50 3.06 -8.94
N ILE A 61 3.20 3.31 -8.83
CA ILE A 61 2.12 2.41 -9.27
C ILE A 61 1.29 3.15 -10.31
N LYS A 62 1.12 2.58 -11.50
CA LYS A 62 0.38 3.25 -12.59
C LYS A 62 -1.12 3.39 -12.29
N HIS A 63 -1.74 2.34 -11.76
CA HIS A 63 -3.14 2.34 -11.35
C HIS A 63 -3.26 1.76 -9.94
N LEU A 64 -3.80 2.53 -9.00
CA LEU A 64 -4.01 2.09 -7.62
C LEU A 64 -5.50 2.13 -7.29
N ILE A 65 -6.05 0.99 -6.87
CA ILE A 65 -7.44 0.86 -6.42
C ILE A 65 -7.42 0.56 -4.92
N GLY A 66 -8.06 1.41 -4.13
CA GLY A 66 -8.09 1.32 -2.67
C GLY A 66 -9.47 0.99 -2.12
N CYS A 67 -9.53 0.23 -1.02
CA CYS A 67 -10.73 0.00 -0.22
C CYS A 67 -10.39 0.05 1.28
N SER A 68 -11.26 0.66 2.09
CA SER A 68 -11.10 0.75 3.55
C SER A 68 -11.95 -0.25 4.34
N GLY A 69 -12.81 -1.02 3.65
CA GLY A 69 -13.79 -1.90 4.30
C GLY A 69 -14.85 -1.17 5.13
N GLY A 70 -14.90 0.16 5.10
CA GLY A 70 -15.85 0.98 5.87
C GLY A 70 -17.24 1.16 5.24
N GLY A 71 -17.46 0.61 4.04
CA GLY A 71 -18.59 1.00 3.19
C GLY A 71 -18.37 2.37 2.55
N ILE A 72 -19.05 2.62 1.42
CA ILE A 72 -19.15 3.96 0.81
C ILE A 72 -20.48 4.57 1.26
#